data_AF-A0A3P9M0F8-F1
#
_entry.id   AF-A0A3P9M0F8-F1
#
_cell.length_a   1.000
_cell.length_b   1.000
_cell.length_c   1.000
_cell.angle_alpha   90.00
_cell.angle_beta   90.00
_cell.angle_gamma   90.00
#
_symmetry.space_group_name_H-M   'P 1'
#
loop_
_entity.id
_entity.type
_entity.pdbx_description
1 polymer ?
#
loop_
_entity_poly.entity_id
_entity_poly.type
_entity_poly.pdbx_seq_one_letter_code
_entity_poly.pdbx_strand_id
1 'polypeptide(L)' 'MSKNIRIALIFGGFITTVAAALYPIFVYPLTHRDEYRQTQRINRSGINQEDVQPVGLKVWSDPFKPAEK' A
#
# COMPACT_ATOMS: atom_id res chain seq x y z
N MET A 1 22.58 2.25 -35.43
CA MET A 1 22.66 1.94 -33.97
C MET A 1 22.98 0.46 -33.81
N SER A 2 23.91 0.09 -32.93
CA SER A 2 24.23 -1.34 -32.73
C SER A 2 23.04 -2.08 -32.11
N LYS A 3 22.92 -3.38 -32.38
CA LYS A 3 21.84 -4.24 -31.87
C LYS A 3 21.75 -4.17 -30.33
N ASN A 4 22.89 -4.10 -29.65
CA ASN A 4 22.96 -4.03 -28.20
C ASN A 4 22.42 -2.71 -27.65
N ILE A 5 22.73 -1.59 -28.30
CA ILE A 5 22.20 -0.28 -27.89
C ILE A 5 20.66 -0.26 -28.07
N ARG A 6 20.14 -0.81 -29.18
CA ARG A 6 18.68 -0.88 -29.38
C ARG A 6 17.99 -1.70 -28.27
N ILE A 7 18.56 -2.83 -27.89
CA ILE A 7 18.02 -3.67 -26.80
C ILE A 7 18.07 -2.92 -25.47
N ALA A 8 19.19 -2.25 -25.16
CA ALA A 8 19.33 -1.48 -23.93
C ALA A 8 18.30 -0.35 -23.83
N LEU A 9 18.01 0.35 -24.94
CA LEU A 9 16.99 1.39 -24.97
C LEU A 9 15.58 0.84 -24.77
N ILE A 10 15.22 -0.26 -25.42
CA ILE A 10 13.89 -0.87 -25.27
C ILE A 10 13.70 -1.35 -23.84
N PHE A 11 14.67 -2.08 -23.30
CA PHE A 11 14.57 -2.61 -21.95
C PHE A 11 14.61 -1.51 -20.89
N GLY A 12 15.53 -0.55 -21.02
CA GLY A 12 15.62 0.60 -20.13
C GLY A 12 14.36 1.46 -20.16
N GLY A 13 13.80 1.70 -21.36
CA GLY A 13 12.53 2.39 -21.53
C GLY A 13 11.39 1.66 -20.83
N PHE A 14 11.27 0.35 -21.03
CA PHE A 14 10.26 -0.47 -20.38
C PHE A 14 10.34 -0.40 -18.84
N ILE A 15 11.53 -0.61 -18.27
CA ILE A 15 11.72 -0.54 -16.81
C ILE A 15 11.40 0.86 -16.28
N THR A 16 11.80 1.91 -17.01
CA THR A 16 11.49 3.30 -16.64
C THR A 16 9.98 3.53 -16.62
N THR A 17 9.25 3.05 -17.64
CA THR A 17 7.79 3.15 -17.69
C THR A 17 7.13 2.40 -16.54
N VAL A 18 7.57 1.18 -16.22
CA VAL A 18 7.04 0.41 -15.09
C VAL A 18 7.30 1.14 -13.77
N ALA A 19 8.52 1.62 -13.54
CA ALA A 19 8.86 2.35 -12.33
C ALA A 19 8.03 3.63 -12.18
N ALA A 20 7.85 4.39 -13.27
CA ALA A 20 7.02 5.58 -13.28
C ALA A 20 5.55 5.27 -12.95
N ALA A 21 4.99 4.20 -13.52
CA ALA A 21 3.63 3.76 -13.23
C ALA A 21 3.46 3.30 -11.77
N LEU A 22 4.48 2.67 -11.19
CA LEU A 22 4.45 2.19 -9.81
C LEU A 22 4.76 3.26 -8.75
N TYR A 23 5.37 4.38 -9.13
CA TYR A 23 5.74 5.46 -8.21
C TYR A 23 4.56 5.95 -7.33
N PRO A 24 3.38 6.31 -7.89
CA PRO A 24 2.25 6.76 -7.07
C PRO A 24 1.61 5.65 -6.22
N ILE A 25 1.85 4.38 -6.54
CA ILE A 25 1.25 3.22 -5.85
C ILE A 25 2.10 2.81 -4.64
N PHE A 26 3.42 2.77 -4.81
CA PHE A 26 4.33 2.27 -3.79
C PHE A 26 5.15 3.38 -3.13
N VAL A 27 5.82 4.21 -3.92
CA VAL A 27 6.81 5.16 -3.37
C VAL A 27 6.11 6.34 -2.70
N TYR A 28 5.19 6.98 -3.42
CA TYR A 28 4.53 8.19 -2.94
C TYR A 28 3.78 8.00 -1.60
N PRO A 29 2.98 6.94 -1.40
CA PRO A 29 2.29 6.73 -0.12
C PRO A 29 3.24 6.43 1.03
N LEU A 30 4.38 5.78 0.75
CA LEU A 30 5.39 5.47 1.75
C LEU A 30 6.20 6.69 2.18
N THR A 31 6.35 7.69 1.31
CA THR A 31 7.03 8.96 1.63
C THR A 31 6.08 10.03 2.18
N HIS A 32 4.77 9.93 1.95
CA HIS A 32 3.75 10.89 2.41
C HIS A 32 2.82 10.30 3.47
N ARG A 33 3.39 9.58 4.45
CA ARG A 33 2.62 8.78 5.41
C ARG A 33 1.58 9.59 6.20
N ASP A 34 1.90 10.82 6.56
CA ASP A 34 1.01 11.63 7.40
C ASP A 34 -0.27 12.05 6.68
N GLU A 35 -0.17 12.42 5.41
CA GLU A 35 -1.33 12.73 4.56
C GLU A 35 -2.23 11.50 4.39
N TYR A 36 -1.65 10.35 4.05
CA TYR A 36 -2.41 9.11 3.90
C TYR A 36 -3.03 8.64 5.22
N ARG A 37 -2.33 8.80 6.35
CA ARG A 37 -2.89 8.53 7.69
C ARG A 37 -4.05 9.46 8.00
N GLN A 38 -3.93 10.75 7.69
CA GLN A 38 -4.99 11.71 7.91
C GLN A 38 -6.23 11.39 7.07
N THR A 39 -6.07 11.13 5.77
CA THR A 39 -7.16 10.70 4.89
C THR A 39 -7.80 9.42 5.40
N GLN A 40 -7.02 8.44 5.86
CA GLN A 40 -7.56 7.22 6.46
C GLN A 40 -8.34 7.47 7.75
N ARG A 41 -7.88 8.39 8.63
CA ARG A 41 -8.62 8.76 9.84
C ARG A 41 -9.97 9.38 9.51
N ILE A 42 -10.01 10.28 8.53
CA ILE A 42 -11.25 10.92 8.06
C ILE A 42 -12.20 9.86 7.49
N ASN A 43 -11.71 9.00 6.59
CA ASN A 43 -12.51 7.95 5.95
C ASN A 43 -13.02 6.88 6.92
N ARG A 44 -12.34 6.69 8.07
CA ARG A 44 -12.76 5.77 9.13
C ARG A 44 -13.44 6.47 10.31
N SER A 45 -13.77 7.75 10.17
CA SER A 45 -14.49 8.46 11.21
C SER A 45 -15.86 7.81 11.42
N GLY A 46 -16.23 7.58 12.69
CA GLY A 46 -17.49 6.94 13.06
C GLY A 46 -17.52 5.41 12.89
N ILE A 47 -16.46 4.78 12.37
CA ILE A 47 -16.35 3.32 12.33
C ILE A 47 -15.74 2.84 13.64
N ASN A 48 -16.55 2.21 14.50
CA ASN A 48 -16.03 1.40 15.58
C ASN A 48 -15.54 0.06 15.01
N GLN A 49 -14.22 -0.13 15.00
CA GLN A 49 -13.59 -1.26 14.33
C GLN A 49 -14.00 -2.61 14.95
N GLU A 50 -14.41 -2.62 16.21
CA GLU A 50 -14.92 -3.81 16.91
C GLU A 50 -16.29 -4.25 16.37
N ASP A 51 -17.13 -3.30 15.95
CA ASP A 51 -18.49 -3.59 15.47
C ASP A 51 -18.52 -4.09 14.01
N VAL A 52 -17.48 -3.80 13.23
CA VAL A 52 -17.33 -4.29 11.84
C VAL A 52 -16.78 -5.72 11.81
N GLN A 53 -16.17 -6.17 12.89
CA GLN A 53 -15.51 -7.46 12.90
C GLN A 53 -16.52 -8.61 12.95
N PRO A 54 -16.23 -9.71 12.25
CA PRO A 54 -17.06 -10.91 12.33
C PRO A 54 -17.10 -11.42 13.79
N VAL A 55 -18.31 -11.67 14.27
CA VAL A 55 -18.56 -12.18 15.63
C VAL A 55 -17.85 -13.52 15.86
N GLY A 56 -17.27 -13.70 17.04
CA GLY A 56 -16.57 -14.93 17.42
C GLY A 56 -15.12 -15.05 16.91
N LEU A 57 -14.59 -14.04 16.23
CA LEU A 57 -13.19 -13.97 15.83
C LEU A 57 -12.41 -12.94 16.66
N LYS A 58 -11.10 -13.19 16.81
CA LYS A 58 -10.19 -12.32 17.56
C LYS A 58 -10.04 -10.95 16.90
N VAL A 59 -9.96 -9.92 17.74
CA VAL A 59 -9.90 -8.53 17.27
C VAL A 59 -8.62 -8.23 16.49
N TRP A 60 -8.78 -7.70 15.26
CA TRP A 60 -7.65 -7.48 14.34
C TRP A 60 -6.69 -6.35 14.76
N SER A 61 -7.09 -5.50 15.70
CA SER A 61 -6.23 -4.45 16.23
C SER A 61 -5.02 -5.01 17.00
N ASP A 62 -5.15 -6.21 17.57
CA ASP A 62 -4.04 -6.93 18.22
C ASP A 62 -4.10 -8.44 17.92
N PRO A 63 -3.39 -8.91 16.87
CA PRO A 63 -3.36 -10.32 16.49
C PRO A 63 -2.56 -11.20 17.46
N PHE A 64 -1.93 -10.65 18.51
CA PHE A 64 -1.14 -11.40 19.50
C PHE A 64 -1.76 -11.41 20.91
N LYS A 65 -2.75 -10.56 21.20
CA LYS A 65 -3.49 -10.60 22.49
C LYS A 65 -4.16 -11.97 22.74
N PRO A 66 -4.06 -12.61 23.90
CA PRO A 66 -4.78 -13.85 24.16
C PRO A 66 -6.30 -13.66 23.90
N ALA A 67 -6.95 -14.64 23.28
CA ALA A 67 -8.42 -14.62 23.20
C ALA A 67 -8.96 -14.69 24.63
N GLU A 68 -9.79 -13.72 25.01
CA GLU A 68 -10.49 -13.77 26.30
C GLU A 68 -11.38 -15.03 26.31
N LYS A 69 -11.33 -15.77 27.43
CA LYS A 69 -12.05 -17.04 27.61
C LYS A 69 -13.53 -16.82 27.85
#